data_AF-A0A7X2XH01-F1
#
_entry.id   AF-A0A7X2XH01-F1
#
_cell.length_a   1.000
_cell.length_b   1.000
_cell.length_c   1.000
_cell.angle_alpha   90.00
_cell.angle_beta   90.00
_cell.angle_gamma   90.00
#
_symmetry.space_group_name_H-M   'P 1'
#
loop_
_entity.id
_entity.type
_entity.pdbx_description
1 polymer ?
#
loop_
_entity_poly.entity_id
_entity_poly.type
_entity_poly.pdbx_seq_one_letter_code
_entity_poly.pdbx_strand_id
1 'polypeptide(L)'
;MNNNRSLAGSYVWLAKLTFSKGVIMQFELHGFKSFDELLAFHCAPALTGIKPANLVSCPTASMPVVAPLLADYTEQFADKGIAFEVLCHCAARTLILVYQPQQLEDLLQKQAISCYLQELGYKSGSVHSLLRQLGAKISCSQDFPHEIGIFLGYPLADIQGFIKNKGKNCKCSGYWKVYDDVEHAKRLFDAYNKCRDRLLKAVAEGVPLHLAAASF
;
A
#
# COMPACT_ATOMS: atom_id res chain seq x y z
N MET A 1 39.75 -45.52 6.49
CA MET A 1 40.34 -44.40 5.71
C MET A 1 39.20 -43.49 5.28
N ASN A 2 39.31 -42.21 5.64
CA ASN A 2 38.66 -40.98 5.14
C ASN A 2 37.53 -41.07 4.10
N ASN A 3 36.59 -40.13 4.01
CA ASN A 3 36.03 -39.08 4.86
C ASN A 3 34.97 -38.40 3.97
N ASN A 4 33.94 -37.86 4.60
CA ASN A 4 33.15 -36.68 4.19
C ASN A 4 32.28 -36.62 2.92
N ARG A 5 31.02 -36.26 3.21
CA ARG A 5 30.03 -35.54 2.39
C ARG A 5 30.59 -34.21 1.87
N SER A 6 30.09 -33.74 0.72
CA SER A 6 29.75 -32.32 0.53
C SER A 6 28.79 -32.11 -0.64
N LEU A 7 27.74 -31.33 -0.36
CA LEU A 7 26.90 -30.61 -1.31
C LEU A 7 27.68 -29.46 -1.95
N ALA A 8 27.08 -28.92 -3.02
CA ALA A 8 27.17 -27.54 -3.51
C ALA A 8 28.28 -27.14 -4.48
N GLY A 9 27.86 -26.31 -5.44
CA GLY A 9 28.69 -25.51 -6.34
C GLY A 9 28.84 -26.15 -7.73
N SER A 10 28.72 -25.46 -8.86
CA SER A 10 29.07 -24.06 -9.06
C SER A 10 28.90 -23.66 -10.54
N TYR A 11 28.25 -22.51 -10.74
CA TYR A 11 28.70 -21.40 -11.59
C TYR A 11 28.69 -21.45 -13.14
N VAL A 12 27.94 -20.46 -13.65
CA VAL A 12 28.34 -19.46 -14.66
C VAL A 12 28.03 -19.75 -16.13
N TRP A 13 26.99 -19.07 -16.61
CA TRP A 13 27.14 -18.22 -17.80
C TRP A 13 26.94 -16.75 -17.39
N LEU A 14 27.98 -15.96 -17.62
CA LEU A 14 28.07 -14.52 -17.40
C LEU A 14 27.17 -13.72 -18.35
N ALA A 15 26.59 -12.63 -17.86
CA ALA A 15 26.47 -11.41 -18.66
C ALA A 15 26.60 -10.16 -17.76
N LYS A 16 27.66 -9.39 -18.02
CA LYS A 16 27.87 -8.02 -17.56
C LYS A 16 26.78 -7.11 -18.12
N LEU A 17 26.23 -6.22 -17.29
CA LEU A 17 25.32 -5.15 -17.69
C LEU A 17 26.10 -3.87 -18.03
N THR A 18 25.81 -3.31 -19.21
CA THR A 18 25.87 -1.88 -19.48
C THR A 18 24.49 -1.27 -19.26
N PHE A 19 24.49 -0.02 -18.79
CA PHE A 19 23.33 0.73 -18.34
C PHE A 19 22.52 1.28 -19.53
N SER A 20 21.35 0.71 -19.81
CA SER A 20 20.22 1.36 -20.52
C SER A 20 19.01 0.41 -20.59
N LYS A 21 17.86 0.88 -20.08
CA LYS A 21 16.49 0.35 -20.24
C LYS A 21 16.28 -1.14 -19.94
N GLY A 22 15.59 -1.41 -18.83
CA GLY A 22 15.00 -2.72 -18.53
C GLY A 22 15.78 -3.52 -17.50
N VAL A 23 15.64 -3.15 -16.22
CA VAL A 23 16.04 -4.03 -15.12
C VAL A 23 14.88 -4.98 -14.85
N ILE A 24 15.06 -6.27 -15.18
CA ILE A 24 14.21 -7.31 -14.61
C ILE A 24 14.66 -7.48 -13.16
N MET A 25 14.07 -6.69 -12.26
CA MET A 25 14.15 -6.95 -10.84
C MET A 25 13.37 -8.25 -10.57
N GLN A 26 14.07 -9.36 -10.32
CA GLN A 26 13.43 -10.54 -9.75
C GLN A 26 13.14 -10.26 -8.27
N PHE A 27 12.01 -9.62 -8.05
CA PHE A 27 11.42 -9.53 -6.74
C PHE A 27 10.68 -10.85 -6.43
N GLU A 28 11.03 -11.56 -5.35
CA GLU A 28 10.12 -12.58 -4.81
C GLU A 28 8.93 -11.88 -4.12
N LEU A 29 8.01 -11.33 -4.91
CA LEU A 29 6.82 -10.62 -4.44
C LEU A 29 5.71 -11.58 -4.07
N HIS A 30 5.94 -12.54 -3.17
CA HIS A 30 4.87 -13.42 -2.64
C HIS A 30 3.93 -14.04 -3.71
N GLY A 31 4.44 -14.36 -4.91
CA GLY A 31 3.64 -14.93 -6.00
C GLY A 31 3.16 -13.94 -7.09
N PHE A 32 3.49 -12.66 -7.00
CA PHE A 32 3.31 -11.70 -8.11
C PHE A 32 4.51 -11.74 -9.07
N LYS A 33 4.24 -11.62 -10.37
CA LYS A 33 5.22 -11.64 -11.46
C LYS A 33 5.95 -10.30 -11.63
N SER A 34 5.36 -9.22 -11.13
CA SER A 34 5.91 -7.86 -11.25
C SER A 34 5.41 -6.95 -10.14
N PHE A 35 6.08 -5.81 -9.98
CA PHE A 35 5.64 -4.77 -9.05
C PHE A 35 4.30 -4.15 -9.50
N ASP A 36 4.07 -4.03 -10.82
CA ASP A 36 2.78 -3.61 -11.38
C ASP A 36 1.64 -4.55 -10.97
N GLU A 37 1.84 -5.86 -11.02
CA GLU A 37 0.82 -6.83 -10.63
C GLU A 37 0.52 -6.77 -9.12
N LEU A 38 1.57 -6.59 -8.30
CA LEU A 38 1.42 -6.37 -6.86
C LEU A 38 0.61 -5.10 -6.54
N LEU A 39 0.92 -3.99 -7.22
CA LEU A 39 0.21 -2.72 -7.04
C LEU A 39 -1.22 -2.81 -7.59
N ALA A 40 -1.44 -3.45 -8.73
CA ALA A 40 -2.77 -3.70 -9.27
C ALA A 40 -3.63 -4.51 -8.29
N PHE A 41 -3.05 -5.54 -7.65
CA PHE A 41 -3.78 -6.37 -6.70
C PHE A 41 -4.13 -5.63 -5.40
N HIS A 42 -3.14 -4.95 -4.79
CA HIS A 42 -3.30 -4.37 -3.45
C HIS A 42 -3.78 -2.91 -3.45
N CYS A 43 -3.49 -2.17 -4.51
CA CYS A 43 -3.66 -0.72 -4.57
C CYS A 43 -4.63 -0.27 -5.66
N ALA A 44 -5.30 -1.18 -6.37
CA ALA A 44 -6.31 -0.85 -7.38
C ALA A 44 -7.29 0.25 -6.95
N PRO A 45 -7.89 0.25 -5.74
CA PRO A 45 -8.84 1.29 -5.36
C PRO A 45 -8.25 2.70 -5.33
N ALA A 46 -7.00 2.87 -4.87
CA ALA A 46 -6.32 4.17 -4.90
C ALA A 46 -5.84 4.53 -6.31
N LEU A 47 -5.34 3.54 -7.06
CA LEU A 47 -4.89 3.72 -8.44
C LEU A 47 -6.03 4.12 -9.39
N THR A 48 -7.27 3.73 -9.08
CA THR A 48 -8.47 3.99 -9.90
C THR A 48 -9.35 5.10 -9.35
N GLY A 49 -8.86 5.90 -8.40
CA GLY A 49 -9.58 7.07 -7.91
C GLY A 49 -10.61 6.83 -6.80
N ILE A 50 -10.92 5.57 -6.47
CA ILE A 50 -12.02 5.22 -5.53
C ILE A 50 -11.63 5.44 -4.06
N LYS A 51 -10.37 5.15 -3.69
CA LYS A 51 -9.85 5.34 -2.32
C LYS A 51 -8.83 6.47 -2.27
N PRO A 52 -8.75 7.20 -1.13
CA PRO A 52 -7.70 8.18 -0.92
C PRO A 52 -6.32 7.51 -0.83
N ALA A 53 -6.24 6.29 -0.29
CA ALA A 53 -5.00 5.52 -0.24
C ALA A 53 -5.18 4.00 -0.08
N ASN A 54 -4.13 3.28 -0.45
CA ASN A 54 -3.90 1.87 -0.18
C ASN A 54 -2.47 1.67 0.37
N LEU A 55 -2.31 0.68 1.25
CA LEU A 55 -1.02 0.29 1.84
C LEU A 55 -0.63 -1.10 1.34
N VAL A 56 0.62 -1.25 0.91
CA VAL A 56 1.21 -2.56 0.64
C VAL A 56 2.45 -2.77 1.48
N SER A 57 2.60 -3.99 2.00
CA SER A 57 3.74 -4.41 2.82
C SER A 57 4.62 -5.36 2.03
N CYS A 58 5.85 -4.96 1.75
CA CYS A 58 6.83 -5.77 1.04
C CYS A 58 7.94 -6.21 2.01
N PRO A 59 8.49 -7.44 1.90
CA PRO A 59 9.66 -7.83 2.66
C PRO A 59 10.82 -6.90 2.31
N THR A 60 11.52 -6.36 3.30
CA THR A 60 12.61 -5.40 3.05
C THR A 60 13.70 -6.01 2.18
N ALA A 61 14.03 -7.29 2.37
CA ALA A 61 14.99 -8.01 1.55
C ALA A 61 14.62 -8.08 0.06
N SER A 62 13.32 -8.03 -0.28
CA SER A 62 12.88 -7.98 -1.67
C SER A 62 13.06 -6.59 -2.29
N MET A 63 13.12 -5.51 -1.50
CA MET A 63 13.08 -4.12 -1.99
C MET A 63 14.37 -3.31 -1.68
N PRO A 64 15.56 -3.70 -2.17
CA PRO A 64 16.80 -3.01 -1.83
C PRO A 64 16.91 -1.57 -2.37
N VAL A 65 16.14 -1.21 -3.40
CA VAL A 65 16.16 0.12 -4.06
C VAL A 65 14.74 0.71 -4.19
N VAL A 66 13.98 0.74 -3.09
CA VAL A 66 12.56 1.15 -3.12
C VAL A 66 12.35 2.63 -3.46
N ALA A 67 13.15 3.55 -2.91
CA ALA A 67 12.86 4.98 -3.04
C ALA A 67 12.98 5.50 -4.49
N PRO A 68 14.03 5.18 -5.27
CA PRO A 68 14.09 5.54 -6.68
C PRO A 68 12.98 4.93 -7.53
N LEU A 69 12.58 3.68 -7.23
CA LEU A 69 11.46 3.03 -7.90
C LEU A 69 10.16 3.80 -7.64
N LEU A 70 9.84 4.16 -6.40
CA LEU A 70 8.62 4.91 -6.09
C LEU A 70 8.63 6.34 -6.65
N ALA A 71 9.81 6.96 -6.79
CA ALA A 71 9.94 8.25 -7.46
C ALA A 71 9.56 8.16 -8.95
N ASP A 72 10.04 7.12 -9.65
CA ASP A 72 9.69 6.84 -11.04
C ASP A 72 8.18 6.57 -11.20
N TYR A 73 7.57 5.78 -10.30
CA TYR A 73 6.12 5.60 -10.29
C TYR A 73 5.37 6.90 -10.00
N THR A 74 5.84 7.73 -9.07
CA THR A 74 5.20 9.02 -8.79
C THR A 74 5.24 9.93 -10.03
N GLU A 75 6.33 9.92 -10.80
CA GLU A 75 6.41 10.66 -12.06
C GLU A 75 5.45 10.11 -13.12
N GLN A 76 5.40 8.78 -13.31
CA GLN A 76 4.50 8.13 -14.27
C GLN A 76 2.99 8.35 -13.99
N PHE A 77 2.65 8.61 -12.73
CA PHE A 77 1.26 8.80 -12.26
C PHE A 77 0.94 10.25 -11.89
N ALA A 78 1.86 11.20 -12.11
CA ALA A 78 1.68 12.59 -11.71
C ALA A 78 0.46 13.25 -12.37
N ASP A 79 0.21 12.95 -13.65
CA ASP A 79 -0.96 13.41 -14.42
C ASP A 79 -2.30 12.86 -13.88
N LYS A 80 -2.24 11.79 -13.08
CA LYS A 80 -3.40 11.14 -12.44
C LYS A 80 -3.56 11.55 -10.98
N GLY A 81 -2.67 12.43 -10.47
CA GLY A 81 -2.72 12.90 -9.09
C GLY A 81 -2.50 11.78 -8.07
N ILE A 82 -1.68 10.77 -8.40
CA ILE A 82 -1.33 9.67 -7.49
C ILE A 82 0.16 9.75 -7.15
N ALA A 83 0.47 9.56 -5.86
CA ALA A 83 1.82 9.56 -5.33
C ALA A 83 2.14 8.24 -4.62
N PHE A 84 3.42 7.90 -4.59
CA PHE A 84 3.95 6.71 -3.96
C PHE A 84 5.01 7.10 -2.95
N GLU A 85 4.90 6.62 -1.71
CA GLU A 85 5.90 6.90 -0.68
C GLU A 85 6.14 5.71 0.24
N VAL A 86 7.34 5.67 0.84
CA VAL A 86 7.62 4.75 1.94
C VAL A 86 7.10 5.37 3.23
N LEU A 87 6.07 4.77 3.80
CA LEU A 87 5.49 5.22 5.07
C LEU A 87 6.32 4.75 6.28
N CYS A 88 6.89 3.55 6.19
CA CYS A 88 7.75 2.98 7.22
C CYS A 88 8.70 1.96 6.59
N HIS A 89 9.94 1.96 7.07
CA HIS A 89 10.95 0.97 6.70
C HIS A 89 11.55 0.37 7.96
N CYS A 90 11.46 -0.95 8.11
CA CYS A 90 12.15 -1.67 9.18
C CYS A 90 12.85 -2.92 8.62
N ALA A 91 13.63 -3.60 9.46
CA ALA A 91 14.45 -4.74 9.05
C ALA A 91 13.64 -5.85 8.36
N ALA A 92 12.38 -6.07 8.77
CA ALA A 92 11.52 -7.11 8.21
C ALA A 92 10.70 -6.64 7.00
N ARG A 93 10.16 -5.41 7.02
CA ARG A 93 9.16 -4.94 6.06
C ARG A 93 9.33 -3.48 5.68
N THR A 94 9.00 -3.19 4.43
CA THR A 94 8.81 -1.85 3.88
C THR A 94 7.33 -1.65 3.61
N LEU A 95 6.75 -0.63 4.22
CA LEU A 95 5.36 -0.22 4.02
C LEU A 95 5.33 0.90 2.97
N ILE A 96 4.67 0.61 1.86
CA ILE A 96 4.52 1.52 0.73
C ILE A 96 3.08 2.02 0.73
N LEU A 97 2.92 3.33 0.74
CA LEU A 97 1.63 4.00 0.61
C LEU A 97 1.46 4.47 -0.84
N VAL A 98 0.34 4.09 -1.44
CA VAL A 98 -0.14 4.61 -2.72
C VAL A 98 -1.34 5.47 -2.42
N TYR A 99 -1.30 6.76 -2.75
CA TYR A 99 -2.34 7.68 -2.33
C TYR A 99 -2.59 8.80 -3.33
N GLN A 100 -3.78 9.37 -3.27
CA GLN A 100 -4.18 10.55 -4.01
C GLN A 100 -4.06 11.76 -3.06
N PRO A 101 -3.04 12.64 -3.23
CA PRO A 101 -2.74 13.68 -2.25
C PRO A 101 -3.93 14.59 -1.94
N GLN A 102 -4.68 15.01 -2.96
CA GLN A 102 -5.84 15.90 -2.76
C GLN A 102 -6.98 15.20 -2.00
N GLN A 103 -7.36 13.98 -2.42
CA GLN A 103 -8.43 13.25 -1.73
C GLN A 103 -8.08 12.93 -0.27
N LEU A 104 -6.80 12.61 -0.02
CA LEU A 104 -6.33 12.32 1.33
C LEU A 104 -6.27 13.59 2.18
N GLU A 105 -5.81 14.72 1.64
CA GLU A 105 -5.86 16.03 2.32
C GLU A 105 -7.31 16.38 2.69
N ASP A 106 -8.24 16.34 1.73
CA ASP A 106 -9.66 16.66 1.95
C ASP A 106 -10.29 15.78 3.03
N LEU A 107 -9.92 14.49 3.07
CA LEU A 107 -10.37 13.56 4.11
C LEU A 107 -9.83 13.94 5.49
N LEU A 108 -8.53 14.21 5.60
CA LEU A 108 -7.86 14.50 6.86
C LEU A 108 -8.26 15.86 7.45
N GLN A 109 -8.69 16.81 6.60
CA GLN A 109 -9.21 18.11 7.01
C GLN A 109 -10.68 18.09 7.45
N LYS A 110 -11.40 16.96 7.31
CA LYS A 110 -12.77 16.85 7.88
C LYS A 110 -12.71 17.03 9.38
N GLN A 111 -13.54 17.92 9.93
CA GLN A 111 -13.53 18.29 11.34
C GLN A 111 -13.51 17.08 12.28
N ALA A 112 -14.39 16.09 12.07
CA ALA A 112 -14.46 14.89 12.90
C ALA A 112 -13.16 14.05 12.86
N ILE A 113 -12.52 13.95 11.70
CA ILE A 113 -11.25 13.23 11.53
C ILE A 113 -10.11 13.99 12.20
N SER A 114 -10.01 15.30 11.95
CA SER A 114 -8.97 16.14 12.52
C SER A 114 -9.04 16.17 14.05
N CYS A 115 -10.24 16.32 14.64
CA CYS A 115 -10.44 16.23 16.09
C CYS A 115 -9.99 14.88 16.64
N TYR A 116 -10.40 13.78 15.99
CA TYR A 116 -10.04 12.44 16.45
C TYR A 116 -8.53 12.16 16.37
N LEU A 117 -7.86 12.62 15.30
CA LEU A 117 -6.40 12.52 15.19
C LEU A 117 -5.70 13.35 16.28
N GLN A 118 -6.19 14.54 16.61
CA GLN A 118 -5.66 15.35 17.71
C GLN A 118 -5.80 14.66 19.07
N GLU A 119 -6.94 14.00 19.35
CA GLU A 119 -7.12 13.17 20.55
C GLU A 119 -6.10 12.03 20.64
N LEU A 120 -5.67 11.50 19.49
CA LEU A 120 -4.62 10.49 19.38
C LEU A 120 -3.19 11.06 19.41
N GLY A 121 -3.04 12.37 19.65
CA GLY A 121 -1.76 13.05 19.79
C GLY A 121 -1.13 13.54 18.48
N TYR A 122 -1.87 13.55 17.37
CA TYR A 122 -1.37 14.15 16.13
C TYR A 122 -1.47 15.67 16.19
N LYS A 123 -0.42 16.33 15.71
CA LYS A 123 -0.44 17.77 15.44
C LYS A 123 -1.06 18.00 14.07
N SER A 124 -1.99 18.95 13.99
CA SER A 124 -2.59 19.41 12.73
C SER A 124 -1.52 19.92 11.76
N GLY A 125 -1.79 19.75 10.48
CA GLY A 125 -0.91 20.20 9.41
C GLY A 125 -1.32 19.60 8.07
N SER A 126 -0.42 19.69 7.09
CA SER A 126 -0.64 19.08 5.77
C SER A 126 -0.62 17.55 5.83
N VAL A 127 -1.16 16.91 4.80
CA VAL A 127 -1.11 15.46 4.59
C VAL A 127 0.30 14.90 4.77
N HIS A 128 1.32 15.56 4.21
CA HIS A 128 2.72 15.13 4.36
C HIS A 128 3.19 15.19 5.83
N SER A 129 2.75 16.20 6.60
CA SER A 129 3.08 16.29 8.02
C SER A 129 2.41 15.19 8.85
N LEU A 130 1.16 14.83 8.52
CA LEU A 130 0.40 13.78 9.20
C LEU A 130 0.94 12.39 8.85
N LEU A 131 1.31 12.15 7.58
CA LEU A 131 1.95 10.91 7.12
C LEU A 131 3.31 10.68 7.79
N ARG A 132 4.12 11.73 7.96
CA ARG A 132 5.37 11.63 8.75
C ARG A 132 5.12 11.26 10.21
N GLN A 133 4.09 11.84 10.84
CA GLN A 133 3.71 11.49 12.22
C GLN A 133 3.23 10.04 12.32
N LEU A 134 2.42 9.59 11.36
CA LEU A 134 1.97 8.19 11.29
C LEU A 134 3.15 7.24 11.10
N GLY A 135 4.07 7.53 10.17
CA GLY A 135 5.28 6.72 9.95
C GLY A 135 6.18 6.63 11.19
N ALA A 136 6.34 7.73 11.93
CA ALA A 136 7.05 7.75 13.20
C ALA A 136 6.36 6.87 14.25
N LYS A 137 5.03 6.95 14.38
CA LYS A 137 4.28 6.06 15.28
C LYS A 137 4.45 4.58 14.92
N ILE A 138 4.32 4.22 13.65
CA ILE A 138 4.51 2.83 13.19
C ILE A 138 5.91 2.31 13.57
N SER A 139 6.92 3.18 13.49
CA SER A 139 8.32 2.81 13.76
C SER A 139 8.65 2.70 15.25
N CYS A 140 7.97 3.49 16.10
CA CYS A 140 8.29 3.60 17.54
C CYS A 140 7.33 2.83 18.46
N SER A 141 6.15 2.41 17.98
CA SER A 141 5.14 1.73 18.78
C SER A 141 5.31 0.21 18.77
N GLN A 142 5.02 -0.44 19.90
CA GLN A 142 4.91 -1.91 19.97
C GLN A 142 3.67 -2.42 19.22
N ASP A 143 2.56 -1.69 19.34
CA ASP A 143 1.32 -1.98 18.63
C ASP A 143 1.20 -1.17 17.35
N PHE A 144 0.62 -1.78 16.31
CA PHE A 144 0.40 -1.11 15.03
C PHE A 144 -0.75 -0.09 15.14
N PRO A 145 -0.54 1.19 14.77
CA PRO A 145 -1.54 2.24 14.94
C PRO A 145 -2.80 1.93 14.12
N HIS A 146 -3.92 1.69 14.80
CA HIS A 146 -5.19 1.34 14.15
C HIS A 146 -5.83 2.52 13.42
N GLU A 147 -5.47 3.75 13.80
CA GLU A 147 -5.92 4.97 13.12
C GLU A 147 -5.41 5.09 11.68
N ILE A 148 -4.43 4.27 11.26
CA ILE A 148 -4.02 4.19 9.85
C ILE A 148 -5.21 3.94 8.92
N GLY A 149 -6.26 3.25 9.40
CA GLY A 149 -7.45 3.01 8.61
C GLY A 149 -8.16 4.30 8.16
N ILE A 150 -8.01 5.41 8.89
CA ILE A 150 -8.46 6.75 8.46
C ILE A 150 -7.71 7.18 7.20
N PHE A 151 -6.39 7.05 7.20
CA PHE A 151 -5.55 7.40 6.04
C PHE A 151 -5.89 6.51 4.83
N LEU A 152 -6.33 5.29 5.08
CA LEU A 152 -6.83 4.36 4.07
C LEU A 152 -8.31 4.61 3.70
N GLY A 153 -8.96 5.67 4.18
CA GLY A 153 -10.33 6.01 3.83
C GLY A 153 -11.42 5.12 4.44
N TYR A 154 -11.14 4.40 5.53
CA TYR A 154 -12.17 3.66 6.26
C TYR A 154 -13.05 4.60 7.08
N PRO A 155 -14.36 4.29 7.22
CA PRO A 155 -15.26 5.12 8.03
C PRO A 155 -14.76 5.26 9.48
N LEU A 156 -14.81 6.48 10.03
CA LEU A 156 -14.36 6.75 11.40
C LEU A 156 -15.07 5.86 12.42
N ALA A 157 -16.37 5.63 12.25
CA ALA A 157 -17.17 4.76 13.13
C ALA A 157 -16.64 3.31 13.16
N ASP A 158 -16.14 2.80 12.04
CA ASP A 158 -15.56 1.45 11.98
C ASP A 158 -14.17 1.39 12.63
N ILE A 159 -13.38 2.46 12.54
CA ILE A 159 -12.09 2.57 13.24
C ILE A 159 -12.31 2.62 14.75
N GLN A 160 -13.22 3.48 15.20
CA GLN A 160 -13.59 3.58 16.61
C GLN A 160 -14.19 2.26 17.12
N GLY A 161 -15.05 1.63 16.31
CA GLY A 161 -15.61 0.32 16.59
C GLY A 161 -14.56 -0.78 16.74
N PHE A 162 -13.58 -0.82 15.83
CA PHE A 162 -12.46 -1.77 15.89
C PHE A 162 -11.64 -1.61 17.17
N ILE A 163 -11.27 -0.37 17.51
CA ILE A 163 -10.47 -0.06 18.70
C ILE A 163 -11.26 -0.42 19.97
N LYS A 164 -12.51 0.04 20.07
CA LYS A 164 -13.39 -0.21 21.23
C LYS A 164 -13.62 -1.70 21.47
N ASN A 165 -13.81 -2.48 20.40
CA ASN A 165 -14.08 -3.91 20.49
C ASN A 165 -12.82 -4.78 20.41
N LYS A 166 -11.61 -4.19 20.38
CA LYS A 166 -10.34 -4.91 20.20
C LYS A 166 -10.36 -5.87 19.01
N GLY A 167 -10.98 -5.43 17.91
CA GLY A 167 -11.16 -6.20 16.69
C GLY A 167 -12.16 -7.36 16.78
N LYS A 168 -12.94 -7.52 17.85
CA LYS A 168 -13.98 -8.55 18.00
C LYS A 168 -15.36 -7.99 17.65
N ASN A 169 -16.38 -8.85 17.56
CA ASN A 169 -17.80 -8.45 17.43
C ASN A 169 -18.12 -7.53 16.23
N CYS A 170 -17.39 -7.66 15.11
CA CYS A 170 -17.72 -6.93 13.89
C CYS A 170 -19.00 -7.49 13.26
N LYS A 171 -19.80 -6.62 12.64
CA LYS A 171 -21.03 -6.98 11.91
C LYS A 171 -20.72 -7.67 10.58
N CYS A 172 -19.61 -7.30 9.95
CA CYS A 172 -19.12 -7.85 8.68
C CYS A 172 -17.61 -7.66 8.59
N SER A 173 -16.93 -8.42 7.73
CA SER A 173 -15.51 -8.28 7.46
C SER A 173 -15.23 -8.46 5.97
N GLY A 174 -14.38 -7.60 5.43
CA GLY A 174 -13.90 -7.65 4.05
C GLY A 174 -12.54 -6.96 3.97
N TYR A 175 -12.49 -5.79 3.32
CA TYR A 175 -11.29 -4.94 3.31
C TYR A 175 -10.96 -4.32 4.67
N TRP A 176 -11.98 -4.15 5.53
CA TRP A 176 -11.85 -3.83 6.94
C TRP A 176 -12.95 -4.54 7.74
N LYS A 177 -12.90 -4.45 9.07
CA LYS A 177 -13.95 -4.94 9.96
C LYS A 177 -15.00 -3.86 10.18
N VAL A 178 -16.26 -4.16 9.84
CA VAL A 178 -17.37 -3.23 9.86
C VAL A 178 -18.11 -3.30 11.19
N TYR A 179 -18.33 -2.16 11.81
CA TYR A 179 -19.01 -1.96 13.07
C TYR A 179 -20.25 -1.07 12.96
N ASP A 180 -20.37 -0.28 11.89
CA ASP A 180 -21.48 0.64 11.67
C ASP A 180 -22.38 0.26 10.48
N ASP A 181 -22.18 0.87 9.31
CA ASP A 181 -23.01 0.66 8.11
C ASP A 181 -22.49 -0.51 7.23
N VAL A 182 -23.11 -1.67 7.43
CA VAL A 182 -22.79 -2.91 6.70
C VAL A 182 -23.06 -2.80 5.20
N GLU A 183 -24.15 -2.14 4.81
CA GLU A 183 -24.56 -2.11 3.41
C GLU A 183 -23.72 -1.13 2.61
N HIS A 184 -23.35 0.01 3.19
CA HIS A 184 -22.36 0.89 2.60
C HIS A 184 -21.00 0.20 2.44
N ALA A 185 -20.54 -0.51 3.48
CA ALA A 185 -19.27 -1.23 3.42
C ALA A 185 -19.25 -2.30 2.33
N LYS A 186 -20.31 -3.10 2.20
CA LYS A 186 -20.43 -4.11 1.13
C LYS A 186 -20.38 -3.48 -0.27
N ARG A 187 -21.09 -2.36 -0.49
CA ARG A 187 -21.04 -1.63 -1.77
C ARG A 187 -19.61 -1.18 -2.11
N LEU A 188 -18.87 -0.69 -1.13
CA LEU A 188 -17.45 -0.32 -1.32
C LEU A 188 -16.58 -1.54 -1.60
N PHE A 189 -16.76 -2.65 -0.87
CA PHE A 189 -16.03 -3.89 -1.12
C PHE A 189 -16.24 -4.40 -2.55
N ASP A 190 -17.48 -4.36 -3.04
CA ASP A 190 -17.82 -4.76 -4.40
C ASP A 190 -17.19 -3.84 -5.44
N ALA A 191 -17.20 -2.52 -5.20
CA ALA A 191 -16.52 -1.56 -6.07
C ALA A 191 -15.01 -1.82 -6.13
N TYR A 192 -14.38 -2.10 -4.99
CA TYR A 192 -12.95 -2.40 -4.91
C TYR A 192 -12.59 -3.72 -5.61
N ASN A 193 -13.44 -4.75 -5.45
CA ASN A 193 -13.26 -6.01 -6.17
C ASN A 193 -13.33 -5.79 -7.68
N LYS A 194 -14.36 -5.09 -8.16
CA LYS A 194 -14.55 -4.80 -9.59
C LYS A 194 -13.38 -4.01 -10.18
N CYS A 195 -12.88 -2.99 -9.49
CA CYS A 195 -11.77 -2.21 -10.01
C CYS A 195 -10.46 -3.00 -10.02
N ARG A 196 -10.21 -3.80 -8.97
CA ARG A 196 -9.05 -4.71 -8.90
C ARG A 196 -9.07 -5.72 -10.05
N ASP A 197 -10.20 -6.39 -10.27
CA ASP A 197 -10.29 -7.45 -11.28
C ASP A 197 -10.08 -6.88 -12.70
N ARG A 198 -10.65 -5.70 -12.97
CA ARG A 198 -10.43 -4.98 -14.24
C ARG A 198 -8.96 -4.56 -14.42
N LEU A 199 -8.34 -4.00 -13.37
CA LEU A 199 -6.96 -3.52 -13.43
C LEU A 199 -5.97 -4.68 -13.60
N LEU A 200 -6.17 -5.76 -12.85
CA LEU A 200 -5.36 -6.99 -12.99
C LEU A 200 -5.48 -7.59 -14.38
N LYS A 201 -6.69 -7.63 -14.96
CA LYS A 201 -6.89 -8.11 -16.32
C LYS A 201 -6.09 -7.29 -17.34
N ALA A 202 -6.17 -5.96 -17.27
CA ALA A 202 -5.42 -5.09 -18.19
C ALA A 202 -3.91 -5.27 -18.06
N VAL A 203 -3.39 -5.36 -16.83
CA VAL A 203 -1.96 -5.61 -16.57
C VAL A 203 -1.54 -7.00 -17.09
N ALA A 204 -2.38 -8.03 -16.91
CA ALA A 204 -2.12 -9.37 -17.42
C ALA A 204 -2.12 -9.44 -18.96
N GLU A 205 -2.87 -8.55 -19.62
CA GLU A 205 -2.88 -8.35 -21.08
C GLU A 205 -1.68 -7.51 -21.58
N GLY A 206 -0.80 -7.06 -20.67
CA GLY A 206 0.42 -6.32 -20.99
C GLY A 206 0.26 -4.81 -21.05
N VAL A 207 -0.89 -4.27 -20.63
CA VAL A 207 -1.09 -2.82 -20.54
C VAL A 207 -0.27 -2.27 -19.36
N PRO A 208 0.59 -1.25 -19.57
CA PRO A 208 1.32 -0.60 -18.48
C PRO A 208 0.38 -0.10 -17.38
N LEU A 209 0.73 -0.30 -16.11
CA LEU A 209 -0.16 -0.02 -14.98
C LEU A 209 -0.71 1.42 -14.99
N HIS A 210 0.14 2.40 -15.28
CA HIS A 210 -0.28 3.81 -15.30
C HIS A 210 -1.34 4.07 -16.38
N LEU A 211 -1.30 3.39 -17.53
CA LEU A 211 -2.32 3.51 -18.57
C LEU A 211 -3.60 2.76 -18.20
N ALA A 212 -3.46 1.55 -17.64
CA ALA A 212 -4.59 0.74 -17.21
C ALA A 212 -5.41 1.46 -16.11
N ALA A 213 -4.74 2.15 -15.19
CA ALA A 213 -5.35 2.93 -14.12
C ALA A 213 -6.19 4.12 -14.62
N ALA A 214 -5.86 4.70 -15.79
CA ALA A 214 -6.60 5.82 -16.38
C ALA A 214 -7.90 5.44 -17.09
N SER A 215 -8.19 4.14 -17.25
CA SER A 215 -9.35 3.65 -18.03
C SER A 215 -10.63 3.45 -17.19
N PHE A 216 -10.75 4.17 -16.07
CA PHE A 216 -11.80 4.00 -15.06
C PHE A 216 -12.67 5.24 -14.90
#